data_AF-A0A7V2RU11-F1
#
_entry.id   AF-A0A7V2RU11-F1
#
_cell.length_a   1.000
_cell.length_b   1.000
_cell.length_c   1.000
_cell.angle_alpha   90.00
_cell.angle_beta   90.00
_cell.angle_gamma   90.00
#
_symmetry.space_group_name_H-M   'P 1'
#
loop_
_entity.id
_entity.type
_entity.pdbx_description
1 polymer ?
#
loop_
_entity_poly.entity_id
_entity_poly.type
_entity_poly.pdbx_seq_one_letter_code
_entity_poly.pdbx_strand_id
1 'polypeptide(L)'
;ENTVFTTEVVVGTPYHQTPVFSRPMTHIVLNPYWNVPPSIAVREILPKLREDPDYLKREGFEVLAGWEADAPVVDPATIDWKRVPARGFPYRFRQKPGPDNALGRLKFMLPNRYHVYLHDTPARELFRRARRAFSHGCVRLRDPRGLAVRLLAPAGWDRERLDRAIDSGERRVIRLPAPLPVHITYFTAWVEKDGTPHFRDDIYGRDARLAALLFRGGA
;
A
#
# COMPACT_ATOMS: atom_id res chain seq x y z
N GLU A 1 8.55 22.00 -17.17
CA GLU A 1 7.52 21.12 -16.55
C GLU A 1 6.94 21.76 -15.30
N ASN A 2 5.62 21.81 -15.16
CA ASN A 2 4.95 22.37 -13.97
C ASN A 2 4.47 21.23 -13.06
N THR A 3 5.04 21.14 -11.86
CA THR A 3 4.57 20.18 -10.84
C THR A 3 3.21 20.64 -10.33
N VAL A 4 2.16 19.84 -10.53
CA VAL A 4 0.78 20.20 -10.13
C VAL A 4 0.36 19.66 -8.77
N PHE A 5 1.14 18.71 -8.23
CA PHE A 5 0.86 18.07 -6.94
C PHE A 5 2.13 17.41 -6.39
N THR A 6 2.38 17.62 -5.10
CA THR A 6 3.46 16.99 -4.35
C THR A 6 2.91 16.47 -3.03
N THR A 7 3.27 15.25 -2.65
CA THR A 7 2.88 14.68 -1.35
C THR A 7 3.98 13.78 -0.80
N GLU A 8 4.03 13.68 0.52
CA GLU A 8 4.95 12.76 1.19
C GLU A 8 4.44 11.34 1.12
N VAL A 9 5.39 10.39 1.17
CA VAL A 9 5.09 8.95 1.13
C VAL A 9 5.79 8.19 2.26
N VAL A 10 5.22 7.04 2.61
CA VAL A 10 5.87 5.98 3.40
C VAL A 10 6.12 4.80 2.47
N VAL A 11 7.33 4.28 2.49
CA VAL A 11 7.81 3.18 1.63
C VAL A 11 8.11 1.93 2.45
N GLY A 12 8.51 0.87 1.75
CA GLY A 12 8.91 -0.40 2.31
C GLY A 12 10.02 -0.31 3.37
N THR A 13 10.06 -1.26 4.29
CA THR A 13 11.23 -1.43 5.17
C THR A 13 12.46 -1.90 4.37
N PRO A 14 13.68 -1.83 4.91
CA PRO A 14 14.87 -2.37 4.25
C PRO A 14 14.76 -3.87 3.90
N TYR A 15 13.99 -4.63 4.69
CA TYR A 15 13.71 -6.05 4.45
C TYR A 15 12.58 -6.26 3.43
N HIS A 16 11.61 -5.33 3.35
CA HIS A 16 10.49 -5.35 2.41
C HIS A 16 10.56 -4.15 1.46
N GLN A 17 11.68 -4.02 0.73
CA GLN A 17 11.97 -2.83 -0.06
C GLN A 17 10.89 -2.56 -1.11
N THR A 18 10.51 -1.29 -1.26
CA THR A 18 9.74 -0.88 -2.43
C THR A 18 10.59 -1.05 -3.70
N PRO A 19 10.13 -1.82 -4.70
CA PRO A 19 10.89 -2.06 -5.93
C PRO A 19 10.86 -0.83 -6.85
N VAL A 20 11.91 -0.68 -7.65
CA VAL A 20 11.99 0.32 -8.73
C VAL A 20 11.35 -0.26 -9.98
N PHE A 21 10.36 0.43 -10.54
CA PHE A 21 9.69 0.03 -11.78
C PHE A 21 8.85 1.16 -12.37
N SER A 22 8.44 0.95 -13.63
CA SER A 22 7.51 1.82 -14.36
C SER A 22 6.27 1.03 -14.75
N ARG A 23 5.09 1.49 -14.34
CA ARG A 23 3.80 0.90 -14.73
C ARG A 23 2.70 1.96 -14.78
N PRO A 24 1.69 1.80 -15.64
CA PRO A 24 0.57 2.73 -15.67
C PRO A 24 -0.39 2.50 -14.49
N MET A 25 -0.89 3.59 -13.92
CA MET A 25 -2.06 3.60 -13.06
C MET A 25 -3.31 3.51 -13.92
N THR A 26 -4.19 2.58 -13.55
CA THR A 26 -5.38 2.28 -14.35
C THR A 26 -6.67 2.68 -13.67
N HIS A 27 -6.74 2.58 -12.34
CA HIS A 27 -7.96 2.87 -11.60
C HIS A 27 -7.68 3.18 -10.12
N ILE A 28 -8.67 3.77 -9.48
CA ILE A 28 -8.72 4.06 -8.05
C ILE A 28 -9.85 3.22 -7.44
N VAL A 29 -9.60 2.63 -6.28
CA VAL A 29 -10.60 1.92 -5.48
C VAL A 29 -10.91 2.75 -4.25
N LEU A 30 -12.17 3.17 -4.12
CA LEU A 30 -12.71 3.77 -2.91
C LEU A 30 -13.15 2.67 -1.96
N ASN A 31 -12.93 2.88 -0.65
CA ASN A 31 -13.33 1.94 0.40
C ASN A 31 -12.88 0.50 0.07
N PRO A 32 -11.57 0.26 -0.13
CA PRO A 32 -11.08 -1.04 -0.55
C PRO A 32 -11.22 -2.08 0.58
N TYR A 33 -11.48 -3.32 0.20
CA TYR A 33 -11.09 -4.46 1.05
C TYR A 33 -9.57 -4.56 1.08
N TRP A 34 -9.01 -4.92 2.23
CA TRP A 34 -7.62 -5.33 2.31
C TRP A 34 -7.52 -6.85 2.35
N ASN A 35 -7.16 -7.47 1.23
CA ASN A 35 -6.79 -8.88 1.20
C ASN A 35 -5.38 -9.01 1.76
N VAL A 36 -5.25 -9.65 2.92
CA VAL A 36 -3.99 -9.72 3.65
C VAL A 36 -3.04 -10.71 2.94
N PRO A 37 -1.82 -10.28 2.58
CA PRO A 37 -0.81 -11.20 2.06
C PRO A 37 -0.54 -12.38 3.00
N PRO A 38 -0.29 -13.60 2.50
CA PRO A 38 -0.04 -14.77 3.35
C PRO A 38 1.06 -14.56 4.40
N SER A 39 2.12 -13.84 4.05
CA SER A 39 3.21 -13.53 4.98
C SER A 39 2.74 -12.72 6.18
N ILE A 40 1.91 -11.69 5.98
CA ILE A 40 1.36 -10.84 7.05
C ILE A 40 0.33 -11.63 7.86
N ALA A 41 -0.53 -12.39 7.19
CA ALA A 41 -1.52 -13.23 7.85
C ALA A 41 -0.87 -14.17 8.88
N VAL A 42 0.23 -14.82 8.49
CA VAL A 42 0.92 -15.80 9.35
C VAL A 42 1.85 -15.15 10.37
N ARG A 43 2.57 -14.07 10.01
CA ARG A 43 3.61 -13.49 10.87
C ARG A 43 3.09 -12.43 11.84
N GLU A 44 1.97 -11.78 11.52
CA GLU A 44 1.47 -10.63 12.29
C GLU A 44 0.06 -10.84 12.84
N ILE A 45 -0.85 -11.43 12.05
CA ILE A 45 -2.25 -11.59 12.46
C ILE A 45 -2.46 -12.86 13.27
N LEU A 46 -1.99 -14.03 12.78
CA LEU A 46 -2.17 -15.31 13.45
C LEU A 46 -1.63 -15.34 14.89
N PRO A 47 -0.45 -14.76 15.22
CA PRO A 47 0.01 -14.69 16.60
C PRO A 47 -0.96 -13.92 17.51
N LYS A 48 -1.42 -12.74 17.08
CA LYS A 48 -2.39 -11.92 17.84
C LYS A 48 -3.72 -12.64 18.03
N LEU A 49 -4.18 -13.35 17.00
CA LEU A 49 -5.42 -14.12 17.05
C LEU A 49 -5.34 -15.34 17.99
N ARG A 50 -4.15 -15.93 18.15
CA ARG A 50 -3.94 -17.02 19.12
C ARG A 50 -3.96 -16.55 20.57
N GLU A 51 -3.54 -15.31 20.80
CA GLU A 51 -3.57 -14.64 22.09
C GLU A 51 -4.97 -14.10 22.41
N ASP A 52 -5.63 -13.51 21.43
CA ASP A 52 -6.95 -12.88 21.55
C ASP A 52 -7.89 -13.34 20.41
N PRO A 53 -8.84 -14.26 20.70
CA PRO A 53 -9.82 -14.74 19.74
C PRO A 53 -10.72 -13.64 19.15
N ASP A 54 -10.93 -12.53 19.86
CA ASP A 54 -11.78 -11.41 19.42
C ASP A 54 -11.04 -10.42 18.51
N TYR A 55 -9.73 -10.59 18.31
CA TYR A 55 -8.90 -9.70 17.50
C TYR A 55 -9.48 -9.45 16.12
N LEU A 56 -9.88 -10.50 15.39
CA LEU A 56 -10.39 -10.35 14.03
C LEU A 56 -11.69 -9.54 13.99
N LYS A 57 -12.59 -9.76 14.95
CA LYS A 57 -13.87 -9.05 15.02
C LYS A 57 -13.65 -7.56 15.30
N ARG A 58 -12.80 -7.25 16.29
CA ARG A 58 -12.47 -5.88 16.68
C ARG A 58 -11.81 -5.09 15.56
N GLU A 59 -10.89 -5.73 14.83
CA GLU A 59 -10.17 -5.10 13.72
C GLU A 59 -10.92 -5.19 12.37
N GLY A 60 -12.15 -5.72 12.36
CA GLY A 60 -13.01 -5.76 11.17
C GLY A 60 -12.57 -6.73 10.07
N PHE A 61 -11.91 -7.84 10.44
CA PHE A 61 -11.53 -8.90 9.51
C PHE A 61 -12.64 -9.93 9.29
N GLU A 62 -12.62 -10.49 8.08
CA GLU A 62 -13.30 -11.70 7.68
C GLU A 62 -12.28 -12.81 7.40
N VAL A 63 -12.70 -14.05 7.62
CA VAL A 63 -11.94 -15.24 7.30
C VAL A 63 -12.59 -15.89 6.09
N LEU A 64 -11.80 -16.20 5.06
CA LEU A 64 -12.26 -16.96 3.91
C LEU A 64 -11.55 -18.31 3.85
N ALA A 65 -12.25 -19.34 3.39
CA ALA A 65 -11.75 -20.72 3.31
C ALA A 65 -10.65 -20.95 2.26
N GLY A 66 -10.27 -19.92 1.49
CA GLY A 66 -9.25 -20.03 0.46
C GLY A 66 -9.06 -18.74 -0.35
N TRP A 67 -8.29 -18.86 -1.44
CA TRP A 67 -7.98 -17.75 -2.36
C TRP A 67 -8.92 -17.64 -3.54
N GLU A 68 -9.76 -18.65 -3.75
CA GLU A 68 -10.78 -18.67 -4.80
C GLU A 68 -11.70 -17.45 -4.71
N ALA A 69 -12.25 -17.07 -5.86
CA ALA A 69 -13.07 -15.87 -5.99
C ALA A 69 -14.37 -15.97 -5.18
N ASP A 70 -14.92 -17.17 -5.07
CA ASP A 70 -16.15 -17.54 -4.37
C ASP A 70 -15.91 -18.24 -3.03
N ALA A 71 -14.66 -18.22 -2.53
CA ALA A 71 -14.30 -18.85 -1.26
C ALA A 71 -15.26 -18.38 -0.14
N PRO A 72 -15.93 -19.31 0.57
CA PRO A 72 -16.93 -18.96 1.57
C PRO A 72 -16.29 -18.23 2.75
N VAL A 73 -17.07 -17.32 3.35
CA VAL A 73 -16.72 -16.70 4.63
C VAL A 73 -16.92 -17.74 5.73
N VAL A 74 -15.93 -17.89 6.59
CA VAL A 74 -15.95 -18.83 7.72
C VAL A 74 -16.07 -18.03 9.01
N ASP A 75 -16.92 -18.48 9.93
CA ASP A 75 -17.01 -17.91 11.26
C ASP A 75 -15.71 -18.19 12.03
N PRO A 76 -14.94 -17.16 12.41
CA PRO A 76 -13.69 -17.33 13.14
C PRO A 76 -13.85 -18.07 14.47
N ALA A 77 -15.01 -18.00 15.11
CA ALA A 77 -15.27 -18.66 16.39
C ALA A 77 -15.34 -20.20 16.28
N THR A 78 -15.54 -20.72 15.06
CA THR A 78 -15.60 -22.17 14.80
C THR A 78 -14.23 -22.82 14.60
N ILE A 79 -13.15 -22.01 14.56
CA ILE A 79 -11.79 -22.46 14.24
C ILE A 79 -10.93 -22.45 15.52
N ASP A 80 -10.27 -23.58 15.82
CA ASP A 80 -9.23 -23.62 16.86
C ASP A 80 -7.91 -23.02 16.33
N TRP A 81 -7.78 -21.69 16.43
CA TRP A 81 -6.63 -20.92 15.95
C TRP A 81 -5.28 -21.33 16.56
N LYS A 82 -5.28 -21.93 17.76
CA LYS A 82 -4.05 -22.42 18.40
C LYS A 82 -3.49 -23.63 17.67
N ARG A 83 -4.34 -24.41 17.00
CA ARG A 83 -3.97 -25.62 16.25
C ARG A 83 -3.77 -25.39 14.75
N VAL A 84 -4.21 -24.24 14.22
CA VAL A 84 -3.99 -23.90 12.81
C VAL A 84 -2.50 -23.75 12.53
N PRO A 85 -1.92 -24.46 11.54
CA PRO A 85 -0.50 -24.37 11.24
C PRO A 85 -0.14 -23.06 10.55
N ALA A 86 1.04 -22.52 10.87
CA ALA A 86 1.61 -21.36 10.19
C ALA A 86 2.08 -21.71 8.76
N ARG A 87 2.70 -22.88 8.61
CA ARG A 87 3.10 -23.42 7.31
C ARG A 87 1.88 -24.02 6.61
N GLY A 88 1.63 -23.63 5.36
CA GLY A 88 0.45 -24.08 4.62
C GLY A 88 -0.85 -23.51 5.20
N PHE A 89 -0.79 -22.30 5.79
CA PHE A 89 -1.95 -21.63 6.37
C PHE A 89 -3.15 -21.65 5.41
N PRO A 90 -4.27 -22.32 5.78
CA PRO A 90 -5.31 -22.68 4.83
C PRO A 90 -6.33 -21.57 4.58
N TYR A 91 -6.29 -20.50 5.37
CA TYR A 91 -7.27 -19.43 5.32
C TYR A 91 -6.72 -18.17 4.64
N ARG A 92 -7.64 -17.30 4.23
CA ARG A 92 -7.34 -15.94 3.80
C ARG A 92 -8.01 -14.95 4.75
N PHE A 93 -7.25 -13.98 5.26
CA PHE A 93 -7.82 -12.86 5.98
C PHE A 93 -8.11 -11.70 5.03
N ARG A 94 -9.27 -11.07 5.21
CA ARG A 94 -9.66 -9.87 4.47
C ARG A 94 -10.23 -8.83 5.43
N GLN A 95 -9.61 -7.65 5.51
CA GLN A 95 -10.18 -6.54 6.28
C GLN A 95 -11.27 -5.85 5.47
N LYS A 96 -12.43 -5.61 6.11
CA LYS A 96 -13.55 -4.89 5.50
C LYS A 96 -13.21 -3.41 5.29
N PRO A 97 -13.87 -2.73 4.34
CA PRO A 97 -13.77 -1.29 4.24
C PRO A 97 -14.19 -0.60 5.53
N GLY A 98 -13.45 0.43 5.93
CA GLY A 98 -13.70 1.15 7.17
C GLY A 98 -12.61 2.18 7.47
N PRO A 99 -12.79 3.02 8.51
CA PRO A 99 -11.80 4.01 8.93
C PRO A 99 -10.47 3.37 9.35
N ASP A 100 -10.53 2.17 9.97
CA ASP A 100 -9.36 1.45 10.49
C ASP A 100 -8.75 0.46 9.48
N ASN A 101 -9.25 0.46 8.24
CA ASN A 101 -8.70 -0.40 7.20
C ASN A 101 -7.22 -0.06 6.95
N ALA A 102 -6.32 -1.04 6.93
CA ALA A 102 -4.89 -0.79 6.76
C ALA A 102 -4.51 -0.13 5.43
N LEU A 103 -5.36 -0.25 4.39
CA LEU A 103 -5.23 0.45 3.11
C LEU A 103 -5.88 1.84 3.11
N GLY A 104 -6.44 2.28 4.23
CA GLY A 104 -7.25 3.49 4.36
C GLY A 104 -8.46 3.47 3.44
N ARG A 105 -8.85 4.65 2.94
CA ARG A 105 -10.09 4.82 2.15
C ARG A 105 -9.86 4.85 0.64
N LEU A 106 -8.61 4.90 0.19
CA LEU A 106 -8.22 5.03 -1.21
C LEU A 106 -7.08 4.08 -1.56
N LYS A 107 -7.21 3.37 -2.68
CA LYS A 107 -6.16 2.52 -3.26
C LYS A 107 -6.00 2.83 -4.74
N PHE A 108 -4.78 3.12 -5.18
CA PHE A 108 -4.44 3.46 -6.56
C PHE A 108 -3.70 2.30 -7.20
N MET A 109 -4.26 1.78 -8.30
CA MET A 109 -3.88 0.49 -8.84
C MET A 109 -2.92 0.62 -10.01
N LEU A 110 -1.73 0.04 -9.81
CA LEU A 110 -0.66 -0.12 -10.79
C LEU A 110 -0.52 -1.62 -11.10
N PRO A 111 -1.16 -2.22 -12.11
CA PRO A 111 -0.99 -3.64 -12.40
C PRO A 111 0.48 -4.02 -12.65
N ASN A 112 1.07 -4.85 -11.78
CA ASN A 112 2.49 -5.19 -11.82
C ASN A 112 2.80 -6.54 -11.15
N ARG A 113 3.97 -7.12 -11.47
CA ARG A 113 4.42 -8.42 -10.97
C ARG A 113 4.82 -8.44 -9.48
N TYR A 114 4.98 -7.28 -8.86
CA TYR A 114 5.38 -7.14 -7.46
C TYR A 114 4.18 -6.94 -6.52
N HIS A 115 2.96 -6.85 -7.07
CA HIS A 115 1.73 -6.54 -6.33
C HIS A 115 1.78 -5.21 -5.53
N VAL A 116 2.62 -4.27 -5.96
CA VAL A 116 2.76 -2.94 -5.33
C VAL A 116 1.65 -1.99 -5.80
N TYR A 117 1.12 -1.19 -4.89
CA TYR A 117 0.16 -0.13 -5.19
C TYR A 117 0.40 1.06 -4.28
N LEU A 118 -0.20 2.21 -4.63
CA LEU A 118 -0.23 3.38 -3.76
C LEU A 118 -1.54 3.32 -2.99
N HIS A 119 -1.54 3.70 -1.72
CA HIS A 119 -2.76 3.65 -0.93
C HIS A 119 -2.76 4.66 0.22
N ASP A 120 -3.94 4.87 0.78
CA ASP A 120 -4.17 5.62 1.99
C ASP A 120 -3.74 4.82 3.24
N THR A 121 -3.77 5.43 4.43
CA THR A 121 -3.48 4.72 5.66
C THR A 121 -4.11 5.42 6.87
N PRO A 122 -4.60 4.67 7.87
CA PRO A 122 -4.99 5.25 9.15
C PRO A 122 -3.79 5.74 9.97
N ALA A 123 -2.60 5.17 9.73
CA ALA A 123 -1.33 5.49 10.42
C ALA A 123 -0.71 6.82 9.92
N ARG A 124 -1.41 7.94 10.13
CA ARG A 124 -1.02 9.27 9.66
C ARG A 124 0.21 9.83 10.35
N GLU A 125 0.46 9.42 11.59
CA GLU A 125 1.61 9.81 12.39
C GLU A 125 2.96 9.40 11.76
N LEU A 126 2.97 8.36 10.92
CA LEU A 126 4.18 7.90 10.22
C LEU A 126 4.76 8.96 9.27
N PHE A 127 3.94 9.88 8.76
CA PHE A 127 4.43 10.95 7.88
C PHE A 127 5.26 12.00 8.62
N ARG A 128 5.15 12.08 9.95
CA ARG A 128 5.96 12.99 10.79
C ARG A 128 7.36 12.42 11.09
N ARG A 129 7.64 11.17 10.72
CA ARG A 129 8.94 10.54 10.96
C ARG A 129 9.96 10.99 9.92
N ALA A 130 11.21 11.17 10.36
CA ALA A 130 12.33 11.49 9.47
C ALA A 130 12.66 10.33 8.51
N ARG A 131 12.67 9.09 9.02
CA ARG A 131 12.76 7.86 8.20
C ARG A 131 11.38 7.24 8.08
N ARG A 132 10.93 6.97 6.85
CA ARG A 132 9.56 6.52 6.52
C ARG A 132 9.54 5.19 5.77
N ALA A 133 10.37 4.25 6.22
CA ALA A 133 10.52 2.90 5.68
C ALA A 133 9.78 1.90 6.59
N PHE A 134 8.44 1.89 6.55
CA PHE A 134 7.58 1.15 7.49
C PHE A 134 6.58 0.19 6.84
N SER A 135 6.48 0.15 5.51
CA SER A 135 5.51 -0.68 4.82
C SER A 135 6.07 -2.05 4.45
N HIS A 136 5.19 -2.94 3.98
CA HIS A 136 5.55 -4.24 3.39
C HIS A 136 5.82 -4.14 1.88
N GLY A 137 6.33 -3.00 1.41
CA GLY A 137 6.72 -2.76 0.02
C GLY A 137 5.77 -1.85 -0.78
N CYS A 138 4.50 -1.73 -0.37
CA CYS A 138 3.55 -0.78 -0.97
C CYS A 138 3.83 0.68 -0.54
N VAL A 139 3.25 1.65 -1.25
CA VAL A 139 3.52 3.08 -1.00
C VAL A 139 2.32 3.73 -0.34
N ARG A 140 2.46 4.25 0.89
CA ARG A 140 1.39 4.99 1.57
C ARG A 140 1.49 6.47 1.25
N LEU A 141 0.37 7.12 0.98
CA LEU A 141 0.31 8.54 0.63
C LEU A 141 -0.16 9.40 1.81
N ARG A 142 0.48 10.56 2.02
CA ARG A 142 0.05 11.52 3.04
C ARG A 142 -1.29 12.16 2.67
N ASP A 143 -1.42 12.59 1.42
CA ASP A 143 -2.64 13.18 0.86
C ASP A 143 -3.16 12.39 -0.34
N PRO A 144 -3.81 11.23 -0.10
CA PRO A 144 -4.40 10.45 -1.19
C PRO A 144 -5.65 11.12 -1.76
N ARG A 145 -6.42 11.89 -0.96
CA ARG A 145 -7.62 12.58 -1.46
C ARG A 145 -7.25 13.65 -2.49
N GLY A 146 -6.22 14.46 -2.19
CA GLY A 146 -5.70 15.46 -3.13
C GLY A 146 -5.26 14.85 -4.45
N LEU A 147 -4.52 13.73 -4.40
CA LEU A 147 -4.13 13.00 -5.59
C LEU A 147 -5.36 12.50 -6.37
N ALA A 148 -6.31 11.85 -5.70
CA ALA A 148 -7.51 11.31 -6.35
C ALA A 148 -8.34 12.38 -7.06
N VAL A 149 -8.57 13.54 -6.42
CA VAL A 149 -9.31 14.65 -7.05
C VAL A 149 -8.61 15.12 -8.33
N ARG A 150 -7.28 15.26 -8.33
CA ARG A 150 -6.54 15.68 -9.53
C ARG A 150 -6.63 14.66 -10.66
N LEU A 151 -6.49 13.37 -10.33
CA LEU A 151 -6.56 12.29 -11.33
C LEU A 151 -7.95 12.11 -11.93
N LEU A 152 -8.99 12.37 -11.14
CA LEU A 152 -10.38 12.17 -11.56
C LEU A 152 -11.07 13.45 -12.05
N ALA A 153 -10.41 14.62 -11.96
CA ALA A 153 -10.95 15.88 -12.44
C ALA A 153 -11.40 15.84 -13.92
N PRO A 154 -10.66 15.21 -14.87
CA PRO A 154 -11.13 15.08 -16.25
C PRO A 154 -12.41 14.25 -16.40
N ALA A 155 -12.76 13.42 -15.42
CA ALA A 155 -14.00 12.65 -15.36
C ALA A 155 -15.10 13.37 -14.54
N GLY A 156 -14.94 14.67 -14.25
CA GLY A 156 -15.92 15.47 -13.52
C GLY A 156 -16.02 15.12 -12.03
N TRP A 157 -14.92 14.64 -11.42
CA TRP A 157 -14.87 14.47 -9.97
C TRP A 157 -14.25 15.69 -9.30
N ASP A 158 -14.98 16.25 -8.35
CA ASP A 158 -14.48 17.25 -7.42
C ASP A 158 -14.26 16.64 -6.02
N ARG A 159 -13.79 17.47 -5.08
CA ARG A 159 -13.52 17.05 -3.70
C ARG A 159 -14.79 16.60 -2.98
N GLU A 160 -15.90 17.30 -3.18
CA GLU A 160 -17.14 17.05 -2.46
C GLU A 160 -17.77 15.72 -2.89
N ARG A 161 -17.81 15.44 -4.19
CA ARG A 161 -18.25 14.18 -4.76
C ARG A 161 -17.37 13.02 -4.30
N LEU A 162 -16.05 13.23 -4.25
CA LEU A 162 -15.12 12.20 -3.76
C LEU A 162 -15.39 11.90 -2.27
N ASP A 163 -15.52 12.92 -1.43
CA ASP A 163 -15.76 12.74 0.00
C ASP A 163 -17.11 12.05 0.24
N ARG A 164 -18.21 12.48 -0.43
CA ARG A 164 -19.51 11.77 -0.36
C ARG A 164 -19.42 10.29 -0.76
N ALA A 165 -18.65 9.99 -1.81
CA ALA A 165 -18.49 8.61 -2.28
C ALA A 165 -17.62 7.77 -1.32
N ILE A 166 -16.68 8.39 -0.61
CA ILE A 166 -15.94 7.73 0.46
C ILE A 166 -16.88 7.51 1.65
N ASP A 167 -17.59 8.55 2.10
CA ASP A 167 -18.42 8.55 3.31
C ASP A 167 -19.63 7.63 3.22
N SER A 168 -20.11 7.30 2.01
CA SER A 168 -21.13 6.26 1.84
C SER A 168 -20.67 4.87 2.32
N GLY A 169 -19.36 4.65 2.50
CA GLY A 169 -18.77 3.37 2.90
C GLY A 169 -18.78 2.31 1.78
N GLU A 170 -19.46 2.59 0.66
CA GLU A 170 -19.59 1.68 -0.46
C GLU A 170 -18.26 1.53 -1.21
N ARG A 171 -17.86 0.28 -1.49
CA ARG A 171 -16.68 0.01 -2.31
C ARG A 171 -16.96 0.39 -3.76
N ARG A 172 -16.12 1.26 -4.33
CA ARG A 172 -16.25 1.68 -5.74
C ARG A 172 -14.92 1.53 -6.48
N VAL A 173 -14.98 1.13 -7.75
CA VAL A 173 -13.82 1.06 -8.65
C VAL A 173 -14.01 2.11 -9.73
N ILE A 174 -13.13 3.09 -9.78
CA ILE A 174 -13.20 4.22 -10.71
C ILE A 174 -12.01 4.12 -11.66
N ARG A 175 -12.28 3.81 -12.93
CA ARG A 175 -11.24 3.77 -13.97
C ARG A 175 -10.79 5.19 -14.31
N LEU A 176 -9.49 5.36 -14.51
CA LEU A 176 -8.96 6.60 -15.05
C LEU A 176 -9.35 6.73 -16.53
N PRO A 177 -9.68 7.93 -17.03
CA PRO A 177 -9.97 8.14 -18.45
C PRO A 177 -8.82 7.72 -19.37
N ALA A 178 -7.59 7.95 -18.94
CA ALA A 178 -6.37 7.47 -19.58
C ALA A 178 -5.43 6.87 -18.53
N PRO A 179 -4.74 5.75 -18.82
CA PRO A 179 -3.75 5.21 -17.91
C PRO A 179 -2.61 6.22 -17.68
N LEU A 180 -2.30 6.51 -16.42
CA LEU A 180 -1.25 7.47 -16.06
C LEU A 180 0.09 6.75 -15.88
N PRO A 181 1.17 7.06 -16.62
CA PRO A 181 2.49 6.52 -16.35
C PRO A 181 2.95 6.84 -14.92
N VAL A 182 3.38 5.82 -14.17
CA VAL A 182 3.96 5.98 -12.83
C VAL A 182 5.34 5.34 -12.81
N HIS A 183 6.31 6.12 -12.33
CA HIS A 183 7.69 5.70 -12.15
C HIS A 183 8.00 5.69 -10.64
N ILE A 184 8.34 4.52 -10.12
CA ILE A 184 8.90 4.38 -8.77
C ILE A 184 10.41 4.30 -8.93
N THR A 185 11.10 5.35 -8.52
CA THR A 185 12.56 5.50 -8.64
C THR A 185 13.23 5.49 -7.26
N TYR A 186 14.56 5.41 -7.26
CA TYR A 186 15.37 5.45 -6.05
C TYR A 186 16.59 6.33 -6.31
N PHE A 187 16.55 7.55 -5.80
CA PHE A 187 17.65 8.51 -5.88
C PHE A 187 18.02 8.95 -4.47
N THR A 188 19.29 8.81 -4.11
CA THR A 188 19.87 9.29 -2.85
C THR A 188 20.47 10.70 -3.00
N ALA A 189 20.61 11.17 -4.23
CA ALA A 189 20.96 12.55 -4.56
C ALA A 189 20.16 13.03 -5.78
N TRP A 190 19.63 14.26 -5.73
CA TRP A 190 19.03 14.95 -6.88
C TRP A 190 19.15 16.46 -6.72
N VAL A 191 18.88 17.19 -7.81
CA VAL A 191 18.88 18.65 -7.83
C VAL A 191 17.47 19.13 -8.19
N GLU A 192 16.90 20.02 -7.38
CA GLU A 192 15.62 20.66 -7.69
C GLU A 192 15.78 21.67 -8.83
N LYS A 193 14.65 22.15 -9.36
CA LYS A 193 14.64 23.10 -10.48
C LYS A 193 15.33 24.43 -10.19
N ASP A 194 15.39 24.83 -8.91
CA ASP A 194 16.06 26.03 -8.46
C ASP A 194 17.57 25.85 -8.23
N GLY A 195 18.11 24.65 -8.52
CA GLY A 195 19.52 24.31 -8.33
C GLY A 195 19.84 23.79 -6.93
N THR A 196 18.87 23.70 -6.01
CA THR A 196 19.10 23.19 -4.66
C THR A 196 19.41 21.69 -4.69
N PRO A 197 20.59 21.25 -4.20
CA PRO A 197 20.90 19.84 -4.09
C PRO A 197 20.20 19.22 -2.88
N HIS A 198 19.68 18.01 -3.05
CA HIS A 198 19.14 17.20 -1.97
C HIS A 198 19.87 15.88 -1.88
N PHE A 199 20.17 15.48 -0.65
CA PHE A 199 20.75 14.20 -0.30
C PHE A 199 19.83 13.46 0.67
N ARG A 200 19.79 12.13 0.57
CA ARG A 200 19.02 11.24 1.45
C ARG A 200 19.85 10.00 1.77
N ASP A 201 19.63 9.46 2.97
CA ASP A 201 20.22 8.20 3.40
C ASP A 201 19.90 7.06 2.41
N ASP A 202 20.90 6.24 2.09
CA ASP A 202 20.75 4.99 1.33
C ASP A 202 20.14 3.89 2.21
N ILE A 203 18.85 4.04 2.52
CA ILE A 203 18.10 3.12 3.38
C ILE A 203 18.02 1.67 2.86
N TYR A 204 18.38 1.42 1.60
CA TYR A 204 18.33 0.10 0.96
C TYR A 204 19.71 -0.46 0.58
N GLY A 205 20.80 0.26 0.86
CA GLY A 205 22.17 -0.17 0.56
C GLY A 205 22.45 -0.34 -0.94
N ARG A 206 21.78 0.45 -1.79
CA ARG A 206 21.88 0.32 -3.25
C ARG A 206 23.07 1.07 -3.84
N ASP A 207 23.52 2.13 -3.21
CA ASP A 207 24.55 3.01 -3.77
C ASP A 207 25.90 2.30 -3.78
N ALA A 208 26.29 1.68 -2.67
CA ALA A 208 27.54 0.92 -2.58
C ALA A 208 27.56 -0.26 -3.57
N ARG A 209 26.41 -0.93 -3.74
CA ARG A 209 26.27 -2.03 -4.70
C ARG A 209 26.37 -1.54 -6.15
N LEU A 210 25.75 -0.41 -6.46
CA LEU A 210 25.82 0.21 -7.78
C LEU A 210 27.25 0.67 -8.08
N ALA A 211 27.90 1.35 -7.14
CA ALA A 211 29.28 1.80 -7.27
C ALA A 211 30.24 0.63 -7.52
N ALA A 212 30.05 -0.50 -6.81
CA ALA A 212 30.85 -1.70 -7.04
C ALA A 212 30.68 -2.27 -8.46
N LEU A 213 29.52 -2.14 -9.08
CA LEU A 213 29.27 -2.60 -10.46
C LEU A 213 29.81 -1.63 -11.51
N LEU A 214 29.66 -0.33 -11.28
CA LEU A 214 30.06 0.70 -12.25
C LEU A 214 31.57 0.96 -12.24
N PHE A 215 32.23 0.84 -11.09
CA PHE A 215 33.61 1.33 -10.91
C PHE A 215 34.64 0.24 -10.60
N ARG A 216 34.27 -1.04 -10.40
CA ARG A 216 35.25 -2.14 -10.20
C ARG A 216 35.77 -2.80 -11.48
N GLY A 217 35.37 -2.33 -12.66
CA GLY A 217 35.90 -2.79 -13.95
C GLY A 217 37.14 -2.03 -14.45
N GLY A 218 37.75 -1.16 -13.63
CA GLY A 218 38.84 -0.27 -14.02
C GLY A 218 40.01 -0.26 -13.05
N ALA A 219 40.53 -1.44 -12.70
CA ALA A 219 41.82 -1.60 -12.03
C ALA A 219 42.61 -2.71 -12.73
#